data_AF-A0A535MIC3-F1
#
_entry.id   AF-A0A535MIC3-F1
#
_cell.length_a   1.000
_cell.length_b   1.000
_cell.length_c   1.000
_cell.angle_alpha   90.00
_cell.angle_beta   90.00
_cell.angle_gamma   90.00
#
_symmetry.space_group_name_H-M   'P 1'
#
loop_
_entity.id
_entity.type
_entity.pdbx_description
1 polymer ?
#
loop_
_entity_poly.entity_id
_entity_poly.type
_entity_poly.pdbx_seq_one_letter_code
_entity_poly.pdbx_strand_id
1 'polypeptide(L)'
;MTVPGGTALMMLIYVRNTNGTAVADVRFQDLLDDSATGFTYTASSIKQTPNDGTAPADTASNATILAATTIAQTDAVGAPDDFASITDTNANGKLDALTVGAVTGQANQSLTFQANKTFAIVFSVAKN
;
A
#
# COMPACT_ATOMS: atom_id res chain seq x y z
N MET A 1 -22.46 1.76 -11.17
CA MET A 1 -21.66 0.85 -12.02
C MET A 1 -21.13 -0.25 -11.13
N THR A 2 -21.29 -1.52 -11.50
CA THR A 2 -20.79 -2.67 -10.75
C THR A 2 -19.57 -3.24 -11.46
N VAL A 3 -18.53 -3.60 -10.71
CA VAL A 3 -17.33 -4.25 -11.25
C VAL A 3 -17.67 -5.71 -11.58
N PRO A 4 -17.45 -6.19 -12.81
CA PRO A 4 -17.69 -7.59 -13.16
C PRO A 4 -16.76 -8.56 -12.41
N GLY A 5 -17.25 -9.75 -12.07
CA GLY A 5 -16.43 -10.84 -11.51
C GLY A 5 -15.22 -11.15 -12.40
N GLY A 6 -14.09 -11.46 -11.76
CA GLY A 6 -12.79 -11.70 -12.40
C GLY A 6 -12.05 -10.45 -12.87
N THR A 7 -12.62 -9.24 -12.73
CA THR A 7 -11.93 -8.01 -13.14
C THR A 7 -10.76 -7.72 -12.20
N ALA A 8 -9.56 -7.59 -12.76
CA ALA A 8 -8.40 -7.08 -12.04
C ALA A 8 -8.45 -5.55 -11.96
N LEU A 9 -8.30 -5.02 -10.76
CA LEU A 9 -8.20 -3.58 -10.50
C LEU A 9 -6.85 -3.27 -9.87
N MET A 10 -6.27 -2.15 -10.31
CA MET A 10 -5.08 -1.58 -9.69
C MET A 10 -5.53 -0.43 -8.77
N MET A 11 -5.15 -0.52 -7.50
CA MET A 11 -5.46 0.47 -6.47
C MET A 11 -4.23 1.31 -6.18
N LEU A 12 -4.43 2.59 -5.83
CA LEU A 12 -3.37 3.52 -5.41
C LEU A 12 -3.83 4.20 -4.12
N ILE A 13 -3.04 4.07 -3.05
CA ILE A 13 -3.22 4.83 -1.80
C ILE A 13 -1.99 5.71 -1.64
N TYR A 14 -2.19 7.00 -1.35
CA TYR A 14 -1.07 7.93 -1.17
C TYR A 14 -1.30 8.89 -0.02
N VAL A 15 -0.20 9.30 0.61
CA VAL A 15 -0.12 10.31 1.66
C VAL A 15 0.77 11.44 1.18
N ARG A 16 0.25 12.67 1.20
CA ARG A 16 1.01 13.88 0.89
C ARG A 16 1.48 14.51 2.19
N ASN A 17 2.79 14.57 2.40
CA ASN A 17 3.36 15.34 3.48
C ASN A 17 3.56 16.78 3.03
N THR A 18 2.58 17.65 3.29
CA THR A 18 2.63 19.07 2.94
C THR A 18 3.42 19.91 3.96
N ASN A 19 4.08 19.27 4.93
CA ASN A 19 4.84 19.95 5.95
C ASN A 19 6.29 20.13 5.50
N GLY A 20 6.93 21.20 5.99
CA GLY A 20 8.37 21.45 5.83
C GLY A 20 9.28 20.50 6.61
N THR A 21 8.72 19.50 7.30
CA THR A 21 9.44 18.49 8.08
C THR A 21 9.04 17.09 7.66
N ALA A 22 9.95 16.13 7.80
CA ALA A 22 9.61 14.73 7.61
C ALA A 22 8.55 14.29 8.63
N VAL A 23 7.68 13.37 8.23
CA VAL A 23 6.70 12.71 9.12
C VAL A 23 7.20 11.29 9.33
N ALA A 24 7.15 10.80 10.57
CA ALA A 24 7.56 9.46 10.95
C ALA A 24 6.42 8.71 11.64
N ASP A 25 6.54 7.38 11.71
CA ASP A 25 5.55 6.47 12.30
C ASP A 25 4.15 6.59 11.68
N VAL A 26 4.09 6.77 10.36
CA VAL A 26 2.82 6.74 9.64
C VAL A 26 2.33 5.29 9.51
N ARG A 27 1.03 5.11 9.68
CA ARG A 27 0.36 3.81 9.55
C ARG A 27 -0.95 3.99 8.83
N PHE A 28 -1.25 3.06 7.95
CA PHE A 28 -2.58 2.95 7.38
C PHE A 28 -2.89 1.49 7.07
N GLN A 29 -4.18 1.19 7.13
CA GLN A 29 -4.73 -0.13 6.87
C GLN A 29 -5.86 0.03 5.87
N ASP A 30 -5.87 -0.86 4.88
CA ASP A 30 -6.99 -0.99 3.96
C ASP A 30 -7.73 -2.30 4.27
N LEU A 31 -9.06 -2.20 4.29
CA LEU A 31 -10.00 -3.28 4.61
C LEU A 31 -10.99 -3.35 3.45
N LEU A 32 -10.55 -3.92 2.33
CA LEU A 32 -11.46 -4.21 1.23
C LEU A 32 -12.44 -5.31 1.68
N ASP A 33 -13.70 -5.18 1.24
CA ASP A 33 -14.68 -6.26 1.37
C ASP A 33 -14.15 -7.46 0.59
N ASP A 34 -13.77 -8.52 1.31
CA ASP A 34 -13.21 -9.76 0.76
C ASP A 34 -14.25 -10.90 0.75
N SER A 35 -15.53 -10.56 0.92
CA SER A 35 -16.62 -11.54 0.82
C SER A 35 -16.64 -12.23 -0.54
N ALA A 36 -17.48 -13.26 -0.67
CA ALA A 36 -17.68 -13.96 -1.96
C ALA A 36 -18.09 -13.02 -3.11
N THR A 37 -18.63 -11.83 -2.79
CA THR A 37 -18.98 -10.79 -3.77
C THR A 37 -18.07 -9.57 -3.69
N GLY A 38 -16.98 -9.64 -2.94
CA GLY A 38 -15.99 -8.60 -2.72
C GLY A 38 -14.78 -8.74 -3.65
N PHE A 39 -13.59 -8.50 -3.10
CA PHE A 39 -12.30 -8.48 -3.77
C PHE A 39 -11.28 -9.34 -3.05
N THR A 40 -10.42 -10.02 -3.80
CA THR A 40 -9.26 -10.72 -3.26
C THR A 40 -7.98 -9.97 -3.63
N TYR A 41 -7.10 -9.78 -2.65
CA TYR A 41 -5.78 -9.19 -2.90
C TYR A 41 -4.94 -10.09 -3.82
N THR A 42 -4.22 -9.48 -4.76
CA THR A 42 -3.30 -10.21 -5.63
C THR A 42 -1.93 -10.30 -4.96
N ALA A 43 -1.44 -11.51 -4.72
CA ALA A 43 -0.11 -11.71 -4.15
C ALA A 43 1.00 -11.13 -5.03
N SER A 44 2.07 -10.65 -4.39
CA SER A 44 3.25 -10.03 -5.02
C SER A 44 2.91 -8.86 -5.95
N SER A 45 1.90 -8.06 -5.56
CA SER A 45 1.44 -6.91 -6.34
C SER A 45 1.82 -5.57 -5.74
N ILE A 46 2.31 -5.52 -4.50
CA ILE A 46 2.62 -4.25 -3.84
C ILE A 46 3.85 -3.60 -4.49
N LYS A 47 3.68 -2.31 -4.82
CA LYS A 47 4.76 -1.41 -5.21
C LYS A 47 4.64 -0.12 -4.42
N GLN A 48 5.76 0.54 -4.17
CA GLN A 48 5.79 1.85 -3.53
C GLN A 48 6.59 2.88 -4.35
N THR A 49 6.37 4.15 -4.04
CA THR A 49 7.28 5.22 -4.45
C THR A 49 8.63 5.09 -3.76
N PRO A 50 9.71 5.68 -4.31
CA PRO A 50 10.93 5.91 -3.55
C PRO A 50 10.64 6.59 -2.22
N ASN A 51 11.37 6.19 -1.18
CA ASN A 51 11.28 6.80 0.14
C ASN A 51 12.54 7.64 0.45
N ASP A 52 12.95 8.41 -0.55
CA ASP A 52 14.12 9.27 -0.50
C ASP A 52 13.84 10.61 -1.21
N GLY A 53 14.90 11.39 -1.49
CA GLY A 53 14.78 12.70 -2.16
C GLY A 53 14.12 12.66 -3.54
N THR A 54 14.04 11.50 -4.16
CA THR A 54 13.46 11.27 -5.48
C THR A 54 11.96 10.99 -5.44
N ALA A 55 11.36 10.86 -4.25
CA ALA A 55 9.91 10.75 -4.08
C ALA A 55 9.18 11.92 -4.79
N PRO A 56 7.96 11.69 -5.33
CA PRO A 56 7.15 12.76 -5.91
C PRO A 56 6.94 13.92 -4.93
N ALA A 57 6.87 15.15 -5.44
CA ALA A 57 6.50 16.30 -4.61
C ALA A 57 5.08 16.13 -4.04
N ASP A 58 4.77 16.81 -2.94
CA ASP A 58 3.42 16.93 -2.37
C ASP A 58 2.42 17.62 -3.33
N THR A 59 2.92 18.36 -4.32
CA THR A 59 2.14 18.96 -5.41
C THR A 59 2.05 18.08 -6.67
N ALA A 60 2.60 16.87 -6.65
CA ALA A 60 2.60 16.00 -7.83
C ALA A 60 1.18 15.58 -8.26
N SER A 61 0.97 15.45 -9.58
CA SER A 61 -0.27 14.92 -10.13
C SER A 61 -0.43 13.43 -9.80
N ASN A 62 -1.66 12.93 -9.80
CA ASN A 62 -1.92 11.50 -9.57
C ASN A 62 -1.22 10.61 -10.61
N ALA A 63 -1.12 11.07 -11.86
CA ALA A 63 -0.39 10.35 -12.91
C ALA A 63 1.12 10.26 -12.60
N THR A 64 1.71 11.35 -12.08
CA THR A 64 3.12 11.37 -11.65
C THR A 64 3.36 10.46 -10.45
N ILE A 65 2.45 10.47 -9.47
CA ILE A 65 2.52 9.60 -8.29
C ILE A 65 2.47 8.14 -8.73
N LEU A 66 1.50 7.78 -9.58
CA LEU A 66 1.37 6.43 -10.11
C LEU A 66 2.63 5.99 -10.87
N ALA A 67 3.15 6.84 -11.76
CA ALA A 67 4.35 6.54 -12.55
C ALA A 67 5.61 6.32 -11.69
N ALA A 68 5.70 6.99 -10.53
CA ALA A 68 6.81 6.84 -9.59
C ALA A 68 6.69 5.60 -8.67
N THR A 69 5.53 4.95 -8.64
CA THR A 69 5.26 3.83 -7.73
C THR A 69 5.78 2.51 -8.31
N THR A 70 7.11 2.32 -8.27
CA THR A 70 7.81 1.26 -9.04
C THR A 70 8.60 0.28 -8.18
N ILE A 71 8.88 0.58 -6.90
CA ILE A 71 9.70 -0.27 -6.03
C ILE A 71 8.85 -1.42 -5.52
N ALA A 72 9.11 -2.64 -5.99
CA ALA A 72 8.41 -3.83 -5.54
C ALA A 72 8.67 -4.12 -4.06
N GLN A 73 7.70 -4.72 -3.38
CA GLN A 73 7.80 -5.19 -2.01
C GLN A 73 7.49 -6.69 -1.95
N THR A 74 8.03 -7.38 -0.95
CA THR A 74 7.52 -8.69 -0.58
C THR A 74 6.19 -8.50 0.16
N ASP A 75 5.08 -8.98 -0.42
CA ASP A 75 3.74 -8.86 0.21
C ASP A 75 3.57 -9.74 1.48
N ALA A 76 4.62 -10.44 1.91
CA ALA A 76 4.59 -11.35 3.04
C ALA A 76 4.72 -10.61 4.38
N VAL A 77 4.47 -11.32 5.48
CA VAL A 77 4.74 -10.80 6.83
C VAL A 77 6.10 -11.34 7.31
N GLY A 78 6.96 -10.46 7.80
CA GLY A 78 8.29 -10.75 8.34
C GLY A 78 9.43 -10.82 7.32
N ALA A 79 9.21 -10.48 6.04
CA ALA A 79 10.28 -10.38 5.06
C ALA A 79 11.16 -9.13 5.27
N PRO A 80 12.42 -9.16 4.80
CA PRO A 80 13.41 -8.11 5.10
C PRO A 80 13.07 -6.73 4.52
N ASP A 81 12.25 -6.67 3.49
CA ASP A 81 11.83 -5.45 2.79
C ASP A 81 10.39 -5.04 3.12
N ASP A 82 9.73 -5.66 4.10
CA ASP A 82 8.32 -5.45 4.45
C ASP A 82 8.04 -4.06 5.00
N PHE A 83 7.85 -3.09 4.11
CA PHE A 83 7.29 -1.80 4.47
C PHE A 83 5.74 -1.85 4.44
N ALA A 84 5.19 -2.82 3.71
CA ALA A 84 3.78 -3.15 3.62
C ALA A 84 3.61 -4.67 3.47
N SER A 85 2.51 -5.23 3.95
CA SER A 85 2.17 -6.65 3.73
C SER A 85 0.70 -6.81 3.40
N ILE A 86 0.36 -7.86 2.65
CA ILE A 86 -0.99 -8.40 2.60
C ILE A 86 -1.02 -9.58 3.56
N THR A 87 -1.79 -9.45 4.63
CA THR A 87 -2.09 -10.61 5.47
C THR A 87 -3.37 -11.23 4.95
N ASP A 88 -3.28 -12.45 4.41
CA ASP A 88 -4.45 -13.31 4.23
C ASP A 88 -4.94 -13.67 5.64
N THR A 89 -6.01 -13.03 6.10
CA THR A 89 -6.56 -13.30 7.44
C THR A 89 -7.76 -14.26 7.39
N ASN A 90 -8.08 -14.79 6.20
CA ASN A 90 -9.17 -15.75 6.02
C ASN A 90 -8.99 -17.01 6.88
N ALA A 91 -7.78 -17.28 7.37
CA ALA A 91 -7.45 -18.36 8.28
C ALA A 91 -8.32 -18.44 9.56
N ASN A 92 -9.11 -17.39 9.88
CA ASN A 92 -10.09 -17.42 10.97
C ASN A 92 -11.40 -16.67 10.66
N GLY A 93 -11.80 -16.55 9.38
CA GLY A 93 -12.99 -15.79 8.98
C GLY A 93 -12.86 -14.27 9.23
N LYS A 94 -11.62 -13.76 9.29
CA LYS A 94 -11.32 -12.34 9.34
C LYS A 94 -11.07 -11.84 7.90
N LEU A 95 -11.31 -10.54 7.69
CA LEU A 95 -11.14 -9.91 6.39
C LEU A 95 -9.66 -9.78 6.04
N ASP A 96 -9.27 -10.12 4.81
CA ASP A 96 -7.93 -9.81 4.31
C ASP A 96 -7.61 -8.32 4.48
N ALA A 97 -6.37 -8.04 4.86
CA ALA A 97 -5.95 -6.67 5.15
C ALA A 97 -4.61 -6.37 4.49
N LEU A 98 -4.55 -5.20 3.86
CA LEU A 98 -3.29 -4.56 3.52
C LEU A 98 -2.89 -3.66 4.69
N THR A 99 -1.70 -3.90 5.22
CA THR A 99 -1.11 -3.11 6.30
C THR A 99 0.17 -2.45 5.83
N VAL A 100 0.35 -1.18 6.20
CA VAL A 100 1.51 -0.38 5.81
C VAL A 100 2.09 0.36 7.01
N GLY A 101 3.40 0.27 7.18
CA GLY A 101 4.13 0.85 8.31
C GLY A 101 4.20 -0.07 9.53
N ALA A 102 4.44 0.52 10.70
CA ALA A 102 4.82 -0.22 11.91
C ALA A 102 3.69 -1.13 12.46
N VAL A 103 3.76 -2.43 12.16
CA VAL A 103 2.83 -3.44 12.68
C VAL A 103 3.61 -4.61 13.31
N THR A 104 3.07 -5.17 14.40
CA THR A 104 3.66 -6.33 15.07
C THR A 104 3.84 -7.49 14.09
N GLY A 105 5.08 -7.99 13.96
CA GLY A 105 5.42 -9.07 13.04
C GLY A 105 6.09 -8.61 11.74
N GLN A 106 6.11 -7.31 11.43
CA GLN A 106 6.86 -6.76 10.30
C GLN A 106 8.19 -6.14 10.75
N ALA A 107 9.21 -6.19 9.88
CA ALA A 107 10.55 -5.68 10.18
C ALA A 107 10.62 -4.14 10.23
N ASN A 108 9.82 -3.43 9.42
CA ASN A 108 9.90 -1.97 9.30
C ASN A 108 8.94 -1.28 10.27
N GLN A 109 9.43 -1.10 11.50
CA GLN A 109 8.71 -0.51 12.64
C GLN A 109 8.43 1.01 12.54
N SER A 110 8.68 1.66 11.41
CA SER A 110 8.29 3.06 11.21
C SER A 110 8.30 3.44 9.74
N LEU A 111 7.18 4.01 9.29
CA LEU A 111 7.11 4.67 7.99
C LEU A 111 7.48 6.13 8.13
N THR A 112 8.59 6.51 7.50
CA THR A 112 9.01 7.92 7.43
C THR A 112 8.85 8.42 6.02
N PHE A 113 8.27 9.60 5.83
CA PHE A 113 8.24 10.32 4.56
C PHE A 113 8.91 11.66 4.70
N GLN A 114 9.66 12.05 3.69
CA GLN A 114 10.36 13.33 3.68
C GLN A 114 9.41 14.53 3.63
N ALA A 115 9.92 15.69 4.03
CA ALA A 115 9.22 16.97 3.94
C ALA A 115 8.80 17.28 2.49
N ASN A 116 7.59 17.81 2.29
CA ASN A 116 7.05 18.21 0.98
C ASN A 116 7.07 17.09 -0.08
N LYS A 117 6.96 15.83 0.36
CA LYS A 117 6.94 14.65 -0.51
C LYS A 117 5.65 13.87 -0.40
N THR A 118 5.34 13.12 -1.44
CA THR A 118 4.25 12.16 -1.48
C THR A 118 4.84 10.75 -1.39
N PHE A 119 4.27 9.96 -0.49
CA PHE A 119 4.44 8.52 -0.52
C PHE A 119 3.19 7.87 -1.07
N ALA A 120 3.37 6.84 -1.88
CA ALA A 120 2.26 6.05 -2.37
C ALA A 120 2.60 4.56 -2.41
N ILE A 121 1.54 3.77 -2.35
CA ILE A 121 1.56 2.35 -2.65
C ILE A 121 0.53 2.02 -3.72
N VAL A 122 0.90 1.09 -4.59
CA VAL A 122 0.01 0.44 -5.55
C VAL A 122 -0.08 -1.03 -5.17
N PHE A 123 -1.26 -1.60 -5.32
CA PHE A 123 -1.51 -3.03 -5.20
C PHE A 123 -2.64 -3.42 -6.15
N SER A 124 -2.72 -4.72 -6.45
CA SER A 124 -3.75 -5.26 -7.33
C SER A 124 -4.76 -6.08 -6.53
N VAL A 125 -6.01 -6.03 -6.96
CA VAL A 125 -7.09 -6.87 -6.44
C VAL A 125 -7.90 -7.46 -7.59
N ALA A 126 -8.48 -8.63 -7.38
CA ALA A 126 -9.40 -9.25 -8.31
C ALA A 126 -10.81 -9.24 -7.72
N LYS A 127 -11.80 -8.83 -8.52
CA LYS A 127 -13.21 -8.96 -8.13
C LYS A 127 -13.58 -10.45 -8.09
N ASN A 128 -14.12 -10.91 -6.97
CA ASN A 128 -14.65 -12.27 -6.80
C ASN A 128 -15.84 -12.56 -7.72
#